data_AF-A0A6A5HK44-F1
#
_entry.id   AF-A0A6A5HK44-F1
#
_cell.length_a   1.000
_cell.length_b   1.000
_cell.length_c   1.000
_cell.angle_alpha   90.00
_cell.angle_beta   90.00
_cell.angle_gamma   90.00
#
_symmetry.space_group_name_H-M   'P 1'
#
loop_
_entity.id
_entity.type
_entity.pdbx_description
1 polymer ?
#
loop_
_entity_poly.entity_id
_entity_poly.type
_entity_poly.pdbx_seq_one_letter_code
_entity_poly.pdbx_strand_id
1 'polypeptide(L)'
;MSWERPSTMNYIKLMCEKVPNDSTWSIETTINSEMLSKMGKESEIHKFSANSTPEVILIEIYWDDLKKYVVNNHLEVEINVKINEIKKGKV
;
A
#
# COMPACT_ATOMS: atom_id res chain seq x y z
N MET A 1 4.14 -33.50 -16.98
CA MET A 1 3.49 -32.22 -16.60
C MET A 1 4.24 -31.67 -15.40
N SER A 2 5.16 -30.73 -15.63
CA SER A 2 5.80 -29.99 -14.54
C SER A 2 4.79 -28.97 -14.00
N TRP A 3 4.53 -29.02 -12.70
CA TRP A 3 3.80 -27.96 -12.01
C TRP A 3 4.69 -26.73 -11.99
N GLU A 4 4.45 -25.79 -12.90
CA GLU A 4 5.10 -24.48 -12.81
C GLU A 4 4.64 -23.82 -11.51
N ARG A 5 5.59 -23.49 -10.64
CA ARG A 5 5.27 -22.72 -9.43
C ARG A 5 4.63 -21.40 -9.87
N PRO A 6 3.52 -20.97 -9.24
CA PRO A 6 3.00 -19.64 -9.51
C PRO A 6 4.13 -18.62 -9.31
N SER A 7 4.25 -17.71 -10.26
CA SER A 7 5.31 -16.72 -10.28
C SER A 7 5.29 -15.89 -8.99
N THR A 8 6.46 -15.46 -8.53
CA THR A 8 6.58 -14.71 -7.27
C THR A 8 5.76 -13.43 -7.33
N MET A 9 4.90 -13.21 -6.33
CA MET A 9 4.07 -12.02 -6.23
C MET A 9 4.88 -10.87 -5.65
N ASN A 10 4.76 -9.69 -6.26
CA ASN A 10 5.41 -8.46 -5.84
C ASN A 10 4.35 -7.52 -5.24
N TYR A 11 4.76 -6.74 -4.25
CA TYR A 11 3.87 -5.87 -3.49
C TYR A 11 4.41 -4.46 -3.42
N ILE A 12 3.53 -3.48 -3.61
CA ILE A 12 3.78 -2.09 -3.22
C ILE A 12 2.88 -1.79 -2.03
N LYS A 13 3.49 -1.35 -0.93
CA LYS A 13 2.80 -1.13 0.35
C LYS A 13 3.03 0.28 0.83
N LEU A 14 1.99 0.89 1.40
CA LEU A 14 2.12 2.08 2.21
C LEU A 14 2.16 1.67 3.68
N MET A 15 3.17 2.14 4.40
CA MET A 15 3.35 1.87 5.82
C MET A 15 3.14 3.14 6.64
N CYS A 16 2.50 2.99 7.79
CA CYS A 16 2.39 4.02 8.82
C CYS A 16 3.04 3.47 10.09
N GLU A 17 4.29 3.88 10.33
CA GLU A 17 5.04 3.42 11.48
C GLU A 17 4.62 4.16 12.77
N LYS A 18 4.55 3.38 13.84
CA LYS A 18 4.13 3.78 15.19
C LYS A 18 5.07 4.86 15.79
N VAL A 19 4.50 5.76 16.59
CA VAL A 19 5.26 6.45 17.65
C VAL A 19 5.40 5.51 18.85
N PRO A 20 6.61 5.11 19.29
CA PRO A 20 6.79 4.17 20.39
C PRO A 20 5.99 4.58 21.64
N ASN A 21 5.40 3.59 22.33
CA ASN A 21 4.65 3.74 23.59
C ASN A 21 3.33 4.53 23.54
N ASP A 22 2.81 4.89 22.36
CA ASP A 22 1.45 5.41 22.23
C ASP A 22 0.52 4.31 21.69
N SER A 23 -0.47 3.91 22.48
CA SER A 23 -1.53 2.95 22.08
C SER A 23 -2.84 3.64 21.69
N THR A 24 -2.90 4.96 21.79
CA THR A 24 -4.12 5.75 21.64
C THR A 24 -4.19 6.47 20.30
N TRP A 25 -3.13 6.40 19.50
CA TRP A 25 -3.08 7.08 18.22
C TRP A 25 -3.89 6.35 17.15
N SER A 26 -4.47 7.14 16.25
CA SER A 26 -4.95 6.66 14.96
C SER A 26 -4.86 7.75 13.90
N ILE A 27 -4.61 7.35 12.66
CA ILE A 27 -4.56 8.21 11.49
C ILE A 27 -5.52 7.62 10.47
N GLU A 28 -6.58 8.35 10.15
CA GLU A 28 -7.48 8.00 9.06
C GLU A 28 -6.99 8.68 7.77
N THR A 29 -6.87 7.90 6.71
CA THR A 29 -6.35 8.35 5.42
C THR A 29 -7.27 7.94 4.30
N THR A 30 -7.35 8.76 3.25
CA THR A 30 -7.82 8.34 1.93
C THR A 30 -6.61 8.13 1.05
N ILE A 31 -6.49 6.94 0.48
CA ILE A 31 -5.36 6.51 -0.31
C ILE A 31 -5.83 6.19 -1.72
N ASN A 32 -5.16 6.79 -2.70
CA ASN A 32 -5.29 6.45 -4.10
C ASN A 32 -3.92 5.99 -4.60
N SER A 33 -3.90 4.95 -5.42
CA SER A 33 -2.67 4.52 -6.08
C SER A 33 -2.93 4.24 -7.55
N GLU A 34 -2.04 4.71 -8.40
CA GLU A 34 -2.11 4.50 -9.83
C GLU A 34 -0.73 4.08 -10.35
N MET A 35 -0.71 3.09 -11.22
CA MET A 35 0.45 2.64 -11.98
C MET A 35 0.22 2.95 -13.45
N LEU A 36 1.29 3.19 -14.21
CA LEU A 36 1.24 3.35 -15.67
C LEU A 36 0.43 2.19 -16.28
N SER A 37 -0.79 2.47 -16.77
CA SER A 37 -1.84 1.57 -17.30
C SER A 37 -3.20 1.58 -16.56
N LYS A 38 -3.39 2.41 -15.52
CA LYS A 38 -4.59 2.42 -14.66
C LYS A 38 -4.76 1.15 -13.81
N MET A 39 -3.72 0.33 -13.70
CA MET A 39 -3.66 -0.68 -12.64
C MET A 39 -3.34 0.03 -11.33
N GLY A 40 -4.10 -0.23 -10.28
CA GLY A 40 -3.95 0.47 -9.01
C GLY A 40 -5.18 0.29 -8.15
N LYS A 41 -5.16 0.88 -6.96
CA LYS A 41 -6.32 0.89 -6.06
C LYS A 41 -7.08 2.20 -6.23
N GLU A 42 -8.33 2.09 -6.67
CA GLU A 42 -9.29 3.20 -6.57
C GLU A 42 -9.43 3.64 -5.11
N SER A 43 -9.78 4.92 -4.89
CA SER A 43 -9.84 5.58 -3.59
C SER A 43 -10.34 4.69 -2.45
N GLU A 44 -9.44 4.33 -1.54
CA GLU A 44 -9.74 3.56 -0.33
C GLU A 44 -9.56 4.43 0.91
N ILE A 45 -10.49 4.33 1.86
CA ILE A 45 -10.32 4.89 3.20
C ILE A 45 -9.65 3.82 4.07
N HIS A 46 -8.47 4.12 4.58
CA HIS A 46 -7.72 3.24 5.48
C HIS A 46 -7.40 3.96 6.79
N LYS A 47 -7.61 3.27 7.91
CA LYS A 47 -7.31 3.77 9.25
C LYS A 47 -6.15 3.02 9.87
N PHE A 48 -5.01 3.70 9.96
CA PHE A 48 -3.87 3.25 10.73
C PHE A 48 -4.11 3.51 12.21
N SER A 49 -3.75 2.56 13.08
CA SER A 49 -3.89 2.70 14.52
C SER A 49 -2.87 1.82 15.25
N ALA A 50 -2.70 2.06 16.54
CA ALA A 50 -1.79 1.25 17.36
C ALA A 50 -2.09 -0.26 17.36
N ASN A 51 -3.32 -0.67 17.05
CA ASN A 51 -3.79 -2.05 17.09
C ASN A 51 -4.09 -2.63 15.69
N SER A 52 -3.86 -1.88 14.61
CA SER A 52 -4.06 -2.37 13.24
C SER A 52 -2.74 -2.83 12.63
N THR A 53 -2.81 -3.55 11.52
CA THR A 53 -1.64 -3.75 10.65
C THR A 53 -1.07 -2.38 10.26
N PRO A 54 0.26 -2.20 10.30
CA PRO A 54 0.90 -0.92 10.00
C PRO A 54 1.04 -0.69 8.49
N GLU A 55 0.53 -1.59 7.66
CA GLU A 55 0.68 -1.57 6.22
C GLU A 55 -0.67 -1.77 5.52
N VAL A 56 -0.81 -1.14 4.36
CA VAL A 56 -1.85 -1.44 3.39
C VAL A 56 -1.19 -1.80 2.07
N ILE A 57 -1.66 -2.89 1.46
CA ILE A 57 -1.21 -3.31 0.14
C ILE A 57 -1.96 -2.48 -0.90
N LEU A 58 -1.20 -1.74 -1.71
CA LEU A 58 -1.72 -0.87 -2.75
C LEU A 58 -1.77 -1.58 -4.10
N ILE A 59 -0.71 -2.31 -4.44
CA ILE A 59 -0.58 -3.03 -5.70
C ILE A 59 -0.04 -4.42 -5.40
N GLU A 60 -0.70 -5.42 -5.98
CA GLU A 60 -0.26 -6.82 -6.03
C GLU A 60 -0.05 -7.20 -7.49
N ILE A 61 1.16 -7.66 -7.82
CA ILE A 61 1.50 -7.99 -9.20
C ILE A 61 2.40 -9.21 -9.30
N TYR A 62 1.98 -10.18 -10.10
CA TYR A 62 2.80 -11.33 -10.44
C TYR A 62 4.03 -10.91 -11.23
N TRP A 63 5.15 -11.59 -11.01
CA TRP A 63 6.42 -11.29 -11.70
C TRP A 63 6.29 -11.26 -13.23
N ASP A 64 5.49 -12.16 -13.81
CA ASP A 64 5.31 -12.20 -15.26
C ASP A 64 4.44 -11.05 -15.80
N ASP A 65 3.51 -10.56 -14.98
CA ASP A 65 2.72 -9.37 -15.31
C ASP A 65 3.53 -8.09 -15.09
N LEU A 66 4.40 -8.04 -14.08
CA LEU A 66 5.25 -6.88 -13.77
C LEU A 66 6.05 -6.42 -15.00
N LYS A 67 6.58 -7.37 -15.77
CA LYS A 67 7.34 -7.09 -17.01
C LYS A 67 6.56 -6.27 -18.05
N LYS A 68 5.22 -6.31 -18.01
CA LYS A 68 4.35 -5.56 -18.94
C LYS A 68 4.26 -4.07 -18.59
N TYR A 69 4.55 -3.71 -17.34
CA TYR A 69 4.39 -2.35 -16.81
C TYR A 69 5.73 -1.65 -16.54
N VAL A 70 6.83 -2.39 -16.61
CA VAL A 70 8.18 -1.85 -16.51
C VAL A 70 8.59 -1.24 -17.87
N VAL A 71 8.86 0.06 -17.89
CA VAL A 71 9.34 0.79 -19.07
C VAL A 71 10.79 1.22 -18.81
N ASN A 72 11.72 0.89 -19.70
CA ASN A 72 13.14 1.20 -19.54
C ASN A 72 13.75 0.68 -18.21
N ASN A 73 13.31 -0.48 -17.73
CA ASN A 73 13.68 -1.04 -16.41
C ASN A 73 13.21 -0.20 -15.20
N HIS A 74 12.29 0.74 -15.41
CA HIS A 74 11.65 1.52 -14.35
C HIS A 74 10.17 1.14 -14.24
N LEU A 75 9.69 1.05 -12.99
CA LEU A 75 8.27 0.98 -12.67
C LEU A 75 7.88 2.32 -12.05
N GLU A 76 6.93 3.03 -12.64
CA GLU A 76 6.41 4.27 -12.08
C GLU A 76 5.06 4.01 -11.41
N VAL A 77 4.97 4.46 -10.15
CA VAL A 77 3.79 4.30 -9.30
C VAL A 77 3.55 5.65 -8.62
N GLU A 78 2.33 6.16 -8.74
CA GLU A 78 1.87 7.35 -8.03
C GLU A 78 1.01 6.94 -6.85
N ILE A 79 1.33 7.47 -5.67
CA ILE A 79 0.59 7.23 -4.43
C ILE A 79 0.15 8.57 -3.87
N ASN A 80 -1.16 8.80 -3.88
CA ASN A 80 -1.78 10.00 -3.35
C ASN A 80 -2.42 9.68 -2.00
N VAL A 81 -1.88 10.27 -0.94
CA VAL A 81 -2.37 10.07 0.44
C VAL A 81 -2.92 11.39 0.97
N LYS A 82 -4.18 11.37 1.40
CA LYS A 82 -4.80 12.45 2.16
C LYS A 82 -5.01 11.99 3.59
N ILE A 83 -4.44 12.71 4.55
CA ILE A 83 -4.76 12.51 5.97
C ILE A 83 -6.08 13.23 6.25
N ASN A 84 -7.09 12.48 6.67
CA ASN A 84 -8.41 13.02 6.99
C ASN A 84 -8.50 13.40 8.47
N GLU A 85 -7.95 12.57 9.35
CA GLU A 85 -8.01 12.77 10.79
C GLU A 85 -6.75 12.20 11.46
N ILE A 86 -6.25 12.92 12.47
CA ILE A 86 -5.22 12.44 13.39
C ILE A 86 -5.81 12.51 14.80
N LYS A 87 -5.92 11.35 15.47
CA LYS A 87 -6.31 11.26 16.87
C LYS A 87 -5.11 10.83 17.71
N LYS A 88 -4.95 11.49 18.85
CA LYS A 88 -4.07 11.08 19.93
C LYS A 88 -4.92 11.10 21.19
N GLY A 89 -4.95 10.02 21.97
CA GLY A 89 -5.63 10.02 23.26
C GLY A 89 -4.99 11.07 24.16
N LYS A 90 -5.81 11.73 25.00
CA LYS A 90 -5.27 12.50 26.11
C LYS A 90 -4.63 11.51 27.07
N VAL A 91 -3.31 11.61 27.25
CA VAL A 91 -2.57 10.93 28.31
C VAL A 91 -3.07 11.42 29.67
#